data_AF-A0A812VTR0-F1
#
_entry.id   AF-A0A812VTR0-F1
#
_cell.length_a   1.000
_cell.length_b   1.000
_cell.length_c   1.000
_cell.angle_alpha   90.00
_cell.angle_beta   90.00
_cell.angle_gamma   90.00
#
_symmetry.space_group_name_H-M   'P 1'
#
loop_
_entity.id
_entity.type
_entity.pdbx_description
1 polymer ?
#
loop_
_entity_poly.entity_id
_entity_poly.type
_entity_poly.pdbx_seq_one_letter_code
_entity_poly.pdbx_strand_id
1 'polypeptide(L)'
;SLMNLRHFVQRSFLDLRFYIYKMPVNMKHTGYMRFLPDGSLRTSMWSKGNWTLVQDDGLMLRIPRLSRRVLFAQFNYRRLAFFILQAGTLRVEWFGMHEDLVQEPFKLANANFDVWTAGQI
;
A
#
# COMPACT_ATOMS: atom_id res chain seq x y z
N SER A 1 34.51 11.71 0.12
CA SER A 1 34.16 10.74 -0.93
C SER A 1 32.66 10.82 -1.20
N LEU A 2 32.27 11.31 -2.38
CA LEU A 2 30.87 11.52 -2.81
C LEU A 2 30.14 10.21 -3.19
N MET A 3 30.78 9.05 -3.03
CA MET A 3 30.23 7.74 -3.43
C MET A 3 29.42 7.03 -2.33
N ASN A 4 29.42 7.49 -1.08
CA ASN A 4 28.70 6.81 0.01
C ASN A 4 27.29 7.34 0.30
N LEU A 5 26.82 8.39 -0.41
CA LEU A 5 25.47 8.95 -0.22
C LEU A 5 24.38 8.26 -1.05
N ARG A 6 24.75 7.50 -2.10
CA ARG A 6 23.80 6.61 -2.81
C ARG A 6 23.51 5.32 -2.04
N HIS A 7 24.35 4.99 -1.06
CA HIS A 7 24.20 3.84 -0.17
C HIS A 7 23.45 4.18 1.13
N PHE A 8 22.99 5.42 1.30
CA PHE A 8 22.02 5.78 2.32
C PHE A 8 20.63 5.35 1.85
N VAL A 9 20.46 4.03 1.76
CA VAL A 9 19.26 3.33 2.21
C VAL A 9 18.00 4.18 2.00
N GLN A 10 17.59 4.27 0.73
CA GLN A 10 16.20 3.91 0.40
C GLN A 10 15.89 2.76 1.36
N ARG A 11 15.12 2.99 2.42
CA ARG A 11 14.65 1.93 3.32
C ARG A 11 13.76 1.07 2.44
N SER A 12 14.40 0.19 1.68
CA SER A 12 13.82 -0.50 0.55
C SER A 12 12.63 -1.26 1.11
N PHE A 13 11.47 -1.06 0.49
CA PHE A 13 10.44 -2.06 0.67
C PHE A 13 11.08 -3.39 0.25
N LEU A 14 11.11 -4.34 1.18
CA LEU A 14 11.40 -5.73 0.86
C LEU A 14 10.40 -6.20 -0.19
N ASP A 15 10.62 -7.39 -0.74
CA ASP A 15 9.62 -8.02 -1.59
C ASP A 15 8.35 -8.29 -0.75
N LEU A 16 7.38 -7.39 -0.82
CA LEU A 16 6.16 -7.44 0.00
C LEU A 16 4.95 -7.70 -0.90
N ARG A 17 4.09 -8.60 -0.46
CA ARG A 17 2.84 -8.94 -1.15
C ARG A 17 1.63 -8.63 -0.29
N PHE A 18 0.64 -7.99 -0.92
CA PHE A 18 -0.62 -7.62 -0.30
C PHE A 18 -1.80 -8.10 -1.13
N TYR A 19 -2.79 -8.68 -0.49
CA TYR A 19 -4.10 -8.90 -1.09
C TYR A 19 -4.93 -7.63 -0.98
N ILE A 20 -5.61 -7.27 -2.07
CA ILE A 20 -6.34 -6.02 -2.20
C ILE A 20 -7.84 -6.29 -2.16
N TYR A 21 -8.55 -5.46 -1.41
CA TYR A 21 -9.98 -5.54 -1.19
C TYR A 21 -10.64 -4.22 -1.58
N LYS A 22 -11.82 -4.29 -2.18
CA LYS A 22 -12.65 -3.14 -2.51
C LYS A 22 -13.67 -2.89 -1.40
N MET A 23 -13.92 -1.63 -1.05
CA MET A 23 -15.04 -1.26 -0.20
C MET A 23 -16.37 -1.25 -0.98
N PRO A 24 -17.50 -1.69 -0.38
CA PRO A 24 -17.60 -2.36 0.92
C PRO A 24 -17.01 -3.78 0.88
N VAL A 25 -16.36 -4.20 1.98
CA VAL A 25 -15.58 -5.45 2.04
C VAL A 25 -16.48 -6.66 1.78
N ASN A 26 -16.23 -7.34 0.66
CA ASN A 26 -16.65 -8.72 0.49
C ASN A 26 -15.48 -9.61 0.95
N MET A 27 -15.74 -10.76 1.60
CA MET A 27 -14.68 -11.65 2.11
C MET A 27 -13.73 -12.18 1.03
N LYS A 28 -14.03 -11.92 -0.25
CA LYS A 28 -13.16 -12.21 -1.39
C LYS A 28 -12.27 -11.01 -1.70
N HIS A 29 -10.96 -11.22 -1.61
CA HIS A 29 -9.98 -10.28 -2.16
C HIS A 29 -10.23 -10.11 -3.66
N THR A 30 -10.05 -8.90 -4.15
CA THR A 30 -10.25 -8.58 -5.56
C THR A 30 -8.96 -8.87 -6.34
N GLY A 31 -7.78 -8.66 -5.76
CA GLY A 31 -6.51 -8.98 -6.41
C GLY A 31 -5.31 -8.94 -5.46
N TYR A 32 -4.10 -8.81 -6.01
CA TYR A 32 -2.89 -8.56 -5.22
C TYR A 32 -2.04 -7.42 -5.78
N MET A 33 -1.22 -6.84 -4.92
CA MET A 33 -0.09 -5.96 -5.25
C MET A 33 1.19 -6.52 -4.63
N ARG A 34 2.27 -6.59 -5.42
CA ARG A 34 3.60 -6.99 -4.97
C ARG A 34 4.61 -5.89 -5.25
N PHE A 35 5.18 -5.32 -4.21
CA PHE A 35 6.16 -4.25 -4.25
C PHE A 35 7.55 -4.86 -4.29
N LEU A 36 8.29 -4.63 -5.38
CA LEU A 36 9.64 -5.15 -5.56
C LEU A 36 10.69 -4.09 -5.21
N PRO A 37 11.88 -4.47 -4.70
CA PRO A 37 12.92 -3.54 -4.25
C PRO A 37 13.43 -2.55 -5.31
N ASP A 38 13.23 -2.85 -6.60
CA ASP A 38 13.63 -2.03 -7.74
C ASP A 38 12.63 -0.90 -8.07
N GLY A 39 11.58 -0.74 -7.27
CA GLY A 39 10.50 0.22 -7.55
C GLY A 39 9.41 -0.32 -8.48
N SER A 40 9.52 -1.58 -8.93
CA SER A 40 8.50 -2.22 -9.76
C SER A 40 7.29 -2.64 -8.93
N LEU A 41 6.09 -2.49 -9.50
CA LEU A 41 4.84 -2.97 -8.92
C LEU A 41 4.21 -4.06 -9.82
N ARG A 42 4.01 -5.25 -9.26
CA ARG A 42 3.26 -6.34 -9.93
C ARG A 42 1.86 -6.47 -9.35
N THR A 43 0.87 -6.57 -10.22
CA THR A 43 -0.55 -6.68 -9.83
C THR A 43 -1.24 -7.76 -10.66
N SER A 44 -2.20 -8.49 -10.07
CA SER A 44 -2.97 -9.52 -10.82
C SER A 44 -4.10 -8.95 -11.65
N MET A 45 -4.87 -8.00 -11.09
CA MET A 45 -6.05 -7.44 -11.75
C MET A 45 -5.74 -6.22 -12.60
N TRP A 46 -4.80 -5.40 -12.15
CA TRP A 46 -4.40 -4.18 -12.83
C TRP A 46 -3.17 -4.44 -13.70
N SER A 47 -2.82 -3.47 -14.54
CA SER A 47 -1.51 -3.47 -15.19
C SER A 47 -0.39 -3.21 -14.18
N LYS A 48 0.81 -3.67 -14.52
CA LYS A 48 2.04 -3.32 -13.81
C LYS A 48 2.19 -1.81 -13.69
N GLY A 49 2.90 -1.37 -12.65
CA GLY A 49 3.16 0.02 -12.37
C GLY A 49 4.52 0.23 -11.74
N ASN A 50 4.73 1.43 -11.21
CA ASN A 50 5.89 1.74 -10.37
C ASN A 50 5.45 2.36 -9.05
N TRP A 51 6.36 2.30 -8.09
CA TRP A 51 6.18 2.91 -6.79
C TRP A 51 7.41 3.73 -6.39
N THR A 52 7.22 4.71 -5.53
CA THR A 52 8.31 5.48 -4.92
C THR A 52 8.00 5.71 -3.46
N LEU A 53 8.97 5.47 -2.59
CA LEU A 53 8.87 5.76 -1.16
C LEU A 53 8.67 7.27 -0.96
N VAL A 54 7.67 7.64 -0.16
CA VAL A 54 7.48 9.01 0.33
C VAL A 54 7.71 9.04 1.85
N GLN A 55 7.41 10.16 2.50
CA GLN A 55 7.54 10.30 3.96
C GLN A 55 6.65 9.29 4.71
N ASP A 56 7.08 8.92 5.91
CA ASP A 56 6.31 8.13 6.88
C ASP A 56 5.74 6.81 6.32
N ASP A 57 6.60 6.04 5.64
CA ASP A 57 6.31 4.73 5.08
C ASP A 57 5.16 4.70 4.05
N GLY A 58 4.76 5.87 3.54
CA GLY A 58 3.85 5.97 2.42
C GLY A 58 4.53 5.58 1.11
N LEU A 59 3.74 5.04 0.17
CA LEU A 59 4.19 4.80 -1.20
C LEU A 59 3.37 5.62 -2.19
N MET A 60 4.05 6.35 -3.06
CA MET A 60 3.45 6.95 -4.24
C MET A 60 3.37 5.90 -5.36
N LEU A 61 2.18 5.62 -5.87
CA LEU A 61 1.93 4.59 -6.87
C LEU A 61 1.51 5.20 -8.21
N ARG A 62 2.04 4.66 -9.30
CA ARG A 62 1.58 4.95 -10.67
C ARG A 62 1.13 3.65 -11.34
N ILE A 63 -0.19 3.48 -11.44
CA ILE A 63 -0.85 2.28 -11.98
C ILE A 63 -1.81 2.73 -13.10
N PRO A 64 -1.36 2.80 -14.37
CA PRO A 64 -2.10 3.48 -15.45
C PRO A 64 -3.52 2.99 -15.69
N ARG A 65 -3.80 1.70 -15.47
CA ARG A 65 -5.16 1.12 -15.62
C ARG A 65 -6.06 1.30 -14.40
N LEU A 66 -5.52 1.66 -13.24
CA LEU A 66 -6.30 1.92 -12.03
C LEU A 66 -6.68 3.39 -11.92
N SER A 67 -5.73 4.30 -12.12
CA SER A 67 -5.99 5.75 -12.11
C SER A 67 -5.00 6.48 -13.03
N ARG A 68 -5.50 7.53 -13.69
CA ARG A 68 -4.65 8.48 -14.43
C ARG A 68 -3.86 9.40 -13.48
N ARG A 69 -4.32 9.52 -12.23
CA ARG A 69 -3.66 10.32 -11.19
C ARG A 69 -2.72 9.45 -10.37
N VAL A 70 -1.80 10.12 -9.69
CA VAL A 70 -0.97 9.49 -8.67
C VAL A 70 -1.86 9.02 -7.53
N LEU A 71 -1.58 7.79 -7.08
CA LEU A 71 -2.21 7.20 -5.90
C LEU A 71 -1.20 7.16 -4.76
N PHE A 72 -1.68 7.17 -3.54
CA PHE A 72 -0.85 7.04 -2.34
C PHE A 72 -1.31 5.81 -1.56
N ALA A 73 -0.40 4.89 -1.29
CA ALA A 73 -0.61 3.82 -0.32
C ALA A 73 -0.06 4.26 1.03
N GLN A 74 -0.93 4.49 2.01
CA GLN A 74 -0.54 4.82 3.37
C GLN A 74 -0.53 3.56 4.21
N PHE A 75 0.65 3.17 4.70
CA PHE A 75 0.84 1.97 5.50
C PHE A 75 0.59 2.25 6.97
N ASN A 76 0.17 1.22 7.71
CA ASN A 76 0.23 1.26 9.17
C ASN A 76 1.69 1.15 9.65
N TYR A 77 1.94 1.41 10.93
CA TYR A 77 3.31 1.44 11.50
C TYR A 77 4.09 0.12 11.35
N ARG A 78 3.40 -1.01 11.21
CA ARG A 78 4.02 -2.33 11.00
C ARG A 78 4.19 -2.70 9.52
N ARG A 79 3.70 -1.87 8.60
CA ARG A 79 3.61 -2.14 7.16
C ARG A 79 2.88 -3.44 6.81
N LEU A 80 1.92 -3.82 7.64
CA LEU A 80 1.12 -5.04 7.45
C LEU A 80 -0.20 -4.78 6.71
N ALA A 81 -0.63 -3.53 6.65
CA ALA A 81 -1.81 -3.12 5.91
C ALA A 81 -1.63 -1.69 5.36
N PHE A 82 -2.38 -1.34 4.32
CA PHE A 82 -2.42 0.01 3.77
C PHE A 82 -3.78 0.39 3.19
N PHE A 83 -4.02 1.70 3.07
CA PHE A 83 -5.11 2.26 2.28
C PHE A 83 -4.60 2.90 1.01
N ILE A 84 -5.38 2.79 -0.08
CA ILE A 84 -5.12 3.55 -1.31
C ILE A 84 -5.95 4.83 -1.30
N LEU A 85 -5.25 5.96 -1.31
CA LEU A 85 -5.79 7.31 -1.39
C LEU A 85 -5.51 7.87 -2.79
N GLN A 86 -6.50 8.50 -3.41
CA GLN A 86 -6.28 9.23 -4.66
C GLN A 86 -5.99 10.70 -4.37
N ALA A 87 -4.91 11.23 -4.96
CA ALA A 87 -4.56 12.64 -4.81
C ALA A 87 -5.74 13.57 -5.19
N GLY A 88 -6.13 14.43 -4.25
CA GLY A 88 -7.21 15.41 -4.40
C GLY A 88 -8.62 14.93 -4.02
N THR A 89 -8.78 13.67 -3.61
CA THR A 89 -10.04 13.12 -3.10
C THR A 89 -9.68 12.25 -1.90
N LEU A 90 -9.87 12.74 -0.67
CA LEU A 90 -9.57 12.03 0.60
C LEU A 90 -10.42 10.75 0.83
N ARG A 91 -10.92 10.12 -0.24
CA ARG A 91 -11.75 8.91 -0.18
C ARG A 91 -10.87 7.67 -0.31
N VAL A 92 -11.09 6.73 0.61
CA VAL A 92 -10.51 5.38 0.57
C VAL A 92 -11.51 4.45 -0.10
N GLU A 93 -11.14 3.91 -1.26
CA GLU A 93 -11.97 2.90 -1.96
C GLU A 93 -11.40 1.48 -1.83
N TRP A 94 -10.10 1.37 -1.57
CA TRP A 94 -9.36 0.11 -1.58
C TRP A 94 -8.39 0.04 -0.41
N PHE A 95 -8.20 -1.17 0.11
CA PHE A 95 -7.20 -1.44 1.14
C PHE A 95 -6.46 -2.74 0.84
N GLY A 96 -5.22 -2.83 1.33
CA GLY A 96 -4.35 -3.98 1.17
C GLY A 96 -3.97 -4.59 2.51
N MET A 97 -3.87 -5.92 2.57
CA MET A 97 -3.37 -6.67 3.73
C MET A 97 -2.24 -7.60 3.33
N HIS A 98 -1.18 -7.66 4.15
CA HIS A 98 -0.02 -8.51 3.92
C HIS A 98 -0.43 -9.98 3.79
N GLU A 99 0.24 -10.75 2.94
CA GLU A 99 -0.15 -12.13 2.65
C GLU A 99 -0.19 -13.04 3.89
N ASP A 100 0.69 -12.77 4.86
CA ASP A 100 0.74 -13.51 6.13
C ASP A 100 -0.46 -13.27 7.06
N LEU A 101 -1.24 -12.19 6.85
CA LEU A 101 -2.38 -11.84 7.71
C LEU A 101 -3.73 -12.38 7.23
N VAL A 102 -3.75 -13.06 6.07
CA VAL A 102 -5.00 -13.47 5.40
C VAL A 102 -5.78 -14.54 6.17
N GLN A 103 -5.15 -15.17 7.17
CA GLN A 103 -5.79 -16.19 8.00
C GLN A 103 -6.80 -15.59 9.01
N GLU A 104 -6.73 -14.31 9.37
CA GLU A 104 -7.72 -13.62 10.22
C GLU A 104 -8.08 -12.21 9.68
N PRO A 105 -8.81 -12.14 8.55
CA PRO A 105 -8.84 -10.94 7.72
C PRO A 105 -9.65 -9.75 8.27
N PHE A 106 -10.51 -9.94 9.29
CA PHE A 106 -11.47 -8.89 9.69
C PHE A 106 -11.12 -8.20 11.01
N LYS A 107 -10.80 -8.95 12.07
CA LYS A 107 -10.52 -8.37 13.40
C LYS A 107 -9.21 -7.57 13.42
N LEU A 108 -8.19 -8.01 12.68
CA LEU A 108 -6.90 -7.32 12.60
C LEU A 108 -6.90 -6.14 11.63
N ALA A 109 -7.68 -6.18 10.55
CA ALA A 109 -7.77 -5.06 9.62
C ALA A 109 -8.41 -3.84 10.28
N ASN A 110 -9.60 -4.01 10.88
CA ASN A 110 -10.29 -2.90 11.55
C ASN A 110 -9.53 -2.40 12.80
N ALA A 111 -9.01 -3.28 13.66
CA ALA A 111 -8.29 -2.87 14.86
C ALA A 111 -7.00 -2.08 14.54
N ASN A 112 -6.37 -2.30 13.39
CA ASN A 112 -5.19 -1.54 12.97
C ASN A 112 -5.51 -0.19 12.30
N PHE A 113 -6.77 0.07 11.98
CA PHE A 113 -7.19 1.32 11.31
C PHE A 113 -8.10 2.22 12.16
N ASP A 114 -8.84 1.66 13.14
CA ASP A 114 -9.61 2.45 14.12
C ASP A 114 -8.72 3.37 14.98
N VAL A 115 -7.44 3.02 15.15
CA VAL A 115 -6.46 3.86 15.86
C VAL A 115 -6.10 5.14 15.07
N TRP A 116 -6.32 5.17 13.75
CA TRP A 116 -5.97 6.33 12.91
C TRP A 116 -7.13 7.34 12.80
N THR A 117 -8.38 6.89 12.86
CA THR A 117 -9.58 7.76 12.82
C THR A 117 -9.98 8.29 14.20
N ALA A 118 -9.67 7.57 15.29
CA ALA A 118 -10.01 8.00 16.65
C ALA A 118 -9.12 9.15 17.20
N GLY A 119 -8.04 9.51 16.49
CA GLY A 119 -7.12 10.60 16.88
C GLY A 119 -7.15 11.84 15.99
N GLN A 120 -8.10 11.93 15.06
CA GLN A 120 -8.25 13.07 14.13
C GLN A 120 -9.61 13.78 14.24
N ILE A 121 -10.29 13.71 15.39
CA ILE A 121 -11.42 14.58 15.75
C ILE A 121 -11.02 15.45 16.94
#